data_AF-A0A950GUW8-F1
#
_entry.id   AF-A0A950GUW8-F1
#
_cell.length_a   1.000
_cell.length_b   1.000
_cell.length_c   1.000
_cell.angle_alpha   90.00
_cell.angle_beta   90.00
_cell.angle_gamma   90.00
#
_symmetry.space_group_name_H-M   'P 1'
#
loop_
_entity.id
_entity.type
_entity.pdbx_description
1 polymer ?
#
loop_
_entity_poly.entity_id
_entity_poly.type
_entity_poly.pdbx_seq_one_letter_code
_entity_poly.pdbx_strand_id
1 'polypeptide(L)'
;KAANPPPGVSGEAWQVHGGGFYHLQKYMVAPPAMPEELHWFKWESYWTWISGFALLCVLYYADPELYLIDRHVLDLPVWAAITIGVGVLVAGWVIYDGLCRSPLARDDKLLSLAVFIFLVALAYGLTFVFSGRGVFIHVGAVIGTMMTGSVAMVIIPNQKKVVAALKAGKTPDPRLGREAKIRSTHNNYLTLPVLFLMLSNHYPLAFSSRWNFIIVGLVIIIGVAIRHFFNTMHAQGVKLWWSWGVAAFAFILAAWLSTIPDTRRDIAEAGPPPPKLAAAMAQPEFGAVRDIVISRCSLCHSQEPVREGLAAPPKGVRLDTDEEIAAHARDIYLQAGIGRAMPPGNFTEITGEERAKLTAWAMASLGEP
;
A
#
# COMPACT_ATOMS: atom_id res chain seq x y z
N LYS A 1 -34.68 3.62 -12.83
CA LYS A 1 -34.73 4.69 -13.85
C LYS A 1 -36.17 5.14 -13.96
N ALA A 2 -36.43 6.44 -13.80
CA ALA A 2 -37.70 7.08 -14.07
C ALA A 2 -38.10 6.80 -15.52
N ALA A 3 -39.41 6.63 -15.75
CA ALA A 3 -39.96 6.32 -17.07
C ALA A 3 -39.67 7.42 -18.11
N ASN A 4 -39.44 8.66 -17.67
CA ASN A 4 -39.05 9.81 -18.50
C ASN A 4 -38.00 10.67 -17.78
N PRO A 5 -36.70 10.43 -17.96
CA PRO A 5 -35.67 11.30 -17.41
C PRO A 5 -35.71 12.68 -18.11
N PRO A 6 -35.36 13.78 -17.39
CA PRO A 6 -35.22 15.10 -18.01
C PRO A 6 -34.22 15.08 -19.19
N PRO A 7 -34.39 15.95 -20.20
CA PRO A 7 -33.50 16.00 -21.36
C PRO A 7 -32.02 16.14 -20.95
N GLY A 8 -31.17 15.28 -21.51
CA GLY A 8 -29.71 15.31 -21.25
C GLY A 8 -29.23 14.55 -20.01
N VAL A 9 -30.13 13.97 -19.21
CA VAL A 9 -29.77 13.12 -18.07
C VAL A 9 -29.35 11.74 -18.55
N SER A 10 -28.11 11.36 -18.23
CA SER A 10 -27.50 10.07 -18.58
C SER A 10 -27.57 9.02 -17.49
N GLY A 11 -27.84 9.44 -16.26
CA GLY A 11 -27.98 8.58 -15.10
C GLY A 11 -28.57 9.36 -13.94
N GLU A 12 -29.20 8.65 -13.02
CA GLU A 12 -29.79 9.24 -11.82
C GLU A 12 -29.64 8.29 -10.62
N ALA A 13 -29.55 8.87 -9.44
CA ALA A 13 -29.53 8.14 -8.19
C ALA A 13 -30.43 8.83 -7.16
N TRP A 14 -31.29 8.06 -6.52
CA TRP A 14 -32.05 8.49 -5.35
C TRP A 14 -31.32 7.99 -4.10
N GLN A 15 -30.99 8.89 -3.19
CA GLN A 15 -30.30 8.57 -1.94
C GLN A 15 -31.12 9.09 -0.77
N VAL A 16 -31.11 8.37 0.35
CA VAL A 16 -31.71 8.81 1.61
C VAL A 16 -30.59 9.00 2.64
N HIS A 17 -30.53 10.17 3.25
CA HIS A 17 -29.58 10.45 4.33
C HIS A 17 -30.11 11.55 5.25
N GLY A 18 -29.93 11.39 6.56
CA GLY A 18 -30.38 12.37 7.56
C GLY A 18 -31.88 12.66 7.54
N GLY A 19 -32.71 11.70 7.13
CA GLY A 19 -34.18 11.86 7.03
C GLY A 19 -34.67 12.56 5.75
N GLY A 20 -33.77 13.00 4.87
CA GLY A 20 -34.10 13.61 3.57
C GLY A 20 -33.82 12.70 2.37
N PHE A 21 -34.38 13.07 1.22
CA PHE A 21 -34.17 12.40 -0.07
C PHE A 21 -33.36 13.30 -1.02
N TYR A 22 -32.30 12.76 -1.60
CA TYR A 22 -31.47 13.41 -2.60
C TYR A 22 -31.73 12.78 -3.97
N HIS A 23 -31.95 13.60 -4.99
CA HIS A 23 -32.02 13.17 -6.39
C HIS A 23 -30.79 13.68 -7.14
N LEU A 24 -29.80 12.82 -7.34
CA LEU A 24 -28.62 13.16 -8.12
C LEU A 24 -28.90 12.84 -9.59
N GLN A 25 -28.79 13.86 -10.44
CA GLN A 25 -28.91 13.72 -11.89
C GLN A 25 -27.55 13.95 -12.54
N LYS A 26 -27.11 12.98 -13.35
CA LYS A 26 -25.83 13.04 -14.06
C LYS A 26 -26.04 13.47 -15.50
N TYR A 27 -25.54 14.66 -15.84
CA TYR A 27 -25.48 15.17 -17.21
C TYR A 27 -24.13 14.82 -17.85
N MET A 28 -24.13 14.44 -19.13
CA MET A 28 -22.88 14.12 -19.86
C MET A 28 -22.10 15.35 -20.29
N VAL A 29 -22.80 16.45 -20.52
CA VAL A 29 -22.22 17.71 -21.02
C VAL A 29 -22.52 18.84 -20.04
N ALA A 30 -23.80 19.21 -19.89
CA ALA A 30 -24.23 20.28 -19.01
C ALA A 30 -25.68 20.09 -18.58
N PRO A 31 -26.08 20.57 -17.39
CA PRO A 31 -27.49 20.77 -17.05
C PRO A 31 -28.09 21.95 -17.84
N PRO A 32 -29.43 22.04 -17.93
CA PRO A 32 -30.13 23.15 -18.59
C PRO A 32 -29.79 24.53 -18.01
N ALA A 33 -29.57 24.59 -16.69
CA ALA A 33 -29.13 25.78 -15.99
C ALA A 33 -27.94 25.42 -15.08
N MET A 34 -26.86 26.20 -15.15
CA MET A 34 -25.70 25.99 -14.29
C MET A 34 -25.94 26.65 -12.93
N PRO A 35 -25.84 25.91 -11.81
CA PRO A 35 -25.97 26.50 -10.48
C PRO A 35 -24.85 27.51 -10.21
N GLU A 36 -25.14 28.49 -9.36
CA GLU A 36 -24.19 29.52 -8.95
C GLU A 36 -23.00 28.90 -8.20
N GLU A 37 -23.32 28.01 -7.27
CA GLU A 37 -22.35 27.24 -6.49
C GLU A 37 -22.16 25.83 -7.05
N LEU A 38 -20.89 25.42 -7.13
CA LEU A 38 -20.50 24.09 -7.56
C LEU A 38 -19.60 23.49 -6.48
N HIS A 39 -19.90 22.27 -6.07
CA HIS A 39 -19.03 21.51 -5.18
C HIS A 39 -18.13 20.58 -6.00
N TRP A 40 -16.81 20.68 -5.80
CA TRP A 40 -15.83 19.77 -6.39
C TRP A 40 -15.34 18.77 -5.35
N PHE A 41 -15.64 17.49 -5.56
CA PHE A 41 -15.14 16.36 -4.76
C PHE A 41 -13.65 16.11 -5.04
N LYS A 42 -12.79 16.93 -4.42
CA LYS A 42 -11.33 16.85 -4.57
C LYS A 42 -10.63 16.53 -3.24
N TRP A 43 -11.24 16.94 -2.12
CA TRP A 43 -10.63 16.87 -0.81
C TRP A 43 -10.52 15.45 -0.28
N GLU A 44 -11.45 14.57 -0.67
CA GLU A 44 -11.44 13.17 -0.33
C GLU A 44 -10.19 12.48 -0.87
N SER A 45 -9.84 12.76 -2.13
CA SER A 45 -8.60 12.25 -2.75
C SER A 45 -7.36 12.86 -2.10
N TYR A 46 -7.36 14.18 -1.88
CA TYR A 46 -6.19 14.89 -1.38
C TYR A 46 -5.85 14.47 0.05
N TRP A 47 -6.83 14.42 0.94
CA TRP A 47 -6.61 14.00 2.33
C TRP A 47 -6.21 12.54 2.45
N THR A 48 -6.77 11.67 1.63
CA THR A 48 -6.37 10.25 1.58
C THR A 48 -4.90 10.10 1.19
N TRP A 49 -4.44 10.87 0.21
CA TRP A 49 -3.03 10.82 -0.20
C TRP A 49 -2.12 11.48 0.83
N ILE A 50 -2.49 12.63 1.39
CA ILE A 50 -1.70 13.33 2.41
C ILE A 50 -1.52 12.43 3.64
N SER A 51 -2.59 11.82 4.14
CA SER A 51 -2.50 10.93 5.30
C SER A 51 -1.70 9.66 5.00
N GLY A 52 -1.90 9.05 3.82
CA GLY A 52 -1.13 7.89 3.38
C GLY A 52 0.35 8.18 3.19
N PHE A 53 0.69 9.33 2.60
CA PHE A 53 2.08 9.77 2.42
C PHE A 53 2.75 10.12 3.75
N ALA A 54 2.03 10.78 4.66
CA ALA A 54 2.52 11.00 6.02
C ALA A 54 2.80 9.68 6.74
N LEU A 55 1.92 8.68 6.62
CA LEU A 55 2.13 7.36 7.20
C LEU A 55 3.32 6.62 6.56
N LEU A 56 3.50 6.73 5.23
CA LEU A 56 4.68 6.22 4.54
C LEU A 56 5.97 6.86 5.10
N CYS A 57 5.97 8.18 5.29
CA CYS A 57 7.12 8.88 5.86
C CYS A 57 7.42 8.40 7.28
N VAL A 58 6.41 8.31 8.14
CA VAL A 58 6.58 7.91 9.55
C VAL A 58 6.99 6.45 9.69
N LEU A 59 6.40 5.54 8.91
CA LEU A 59 6.67 4.10 9.07
C LEU A 59 7.87 3.62 8.27
N TYR A 60 8.14 4.17 7.09
CA TYR A 60 9.17 3.66 6.18
C TYR A 60 10.37 4.57 6.00
N TYR A 61 10.22 5.89 6.13
CA TYR A 61 11.33 6.82 5.95
C TYR A 61 11.94 7.30 7.28
N ALA A 62 11.22 7.15 8.40
CA ALA A 62 11.79 7.42 9.73
C ALA A 62 12.77 6.31 10.17
N ASP A 63 12.52 5.06 9.77
CA ASP A 63 13.43 3.92 10.03
C ASP A 63 13.49 2.98 8.80
N PRO A 64 14.16 3.41 7.72
CA PRO A 64 14.21 2.64 6.49
C PRO A 64 15.06 1.38 6.61
N GLU A 65 15.99 1.31 7.55
CA GLU A 65 16.80 0.10 7.74
C GLU A 65 15.95 -1.09 8.17
N LEU A 66 14.92 -0.84 8.99
CA LEU A 66 14.00 -1.87 9.43
C LEU A 66 12.91 -2.14 8.38
N TYR A 67 12.32 -1.09 7.79
CA TYR A 67 11.09 -1.22 7.01
C TYR A 67 11.28 -1.32 5.49
N LEU A 68 12.34 -0.73 4.96
CA LEU A 68 12.51 -0.47 3.52
C LEU A 68 13.71 -1.19 2.91
N ILE A 69 14.87 -1.15 3.58
CA ILE A 69 16.15 -1.66 3.10
C ILE A 69 16.26 -3.14 3.45
N ASP A 70 16.69 -3.94 2.48
CA ASP A 70 17.09 -5.34 2.69
C ASP A 70 18.52 -5.46 2.17
N ARG A 71 19.49 -5.63 3.08
CA ARG A 71 20.92 -5.64 2.73
C ARG A 71 21.31 -6.85 1.89
N HIS A 72 20.51 -7.91 1.91
CA HIS A 72 20.70 -9.07 1.04
C HIS A 72 20.21 -8.80 -0.40
N VAL A 73 19.35 -7.80 -0.58
CA VAL A 73 18.92 -7.32 -1.90
C VAL A 73 19.89 -6.26 -2.42
N LEU A 74 20.03 -5.16 -1.68
CA LEU A 74 20.92 -4.05 -2.02
C LEU A 74 21.26 -3.25 -0.76
N ASP A 75 22.54 -3.22 -0.40
CA ASP A 75 23.02 -2.43 0.74
C ASP A 75 23.06 -0.93 0.38
N LEU A 76 21.97 -0.24 0.73
CA LEU A 76 21.78 1.18 0.46
C LEU A 76 22.00 2.02 1.73
N PRO A 77 22.68 3.17 1.62
CA PRO A 77 22.60 4.16 2.70
C PRO A 77 21.18 4.72 2.80
N VAL A 78 20.77 5.08 4.02
CA VAL A 78 19.44 5.59 4.37
C VAL A 78 18.92 6.67 3.41
N TRP A 79 19.74 7.69 3.14
CA TRP A 79 19.36 8.79 2.26
C TRP A 79 19.05 8.33 0.83
N ALA A 80 19.78 7.34 0.32
CA ALA A 80 19.57 6.81 -1.03
C ALA A 80 18.27 6.02 -1.11
N ALA A 81 17.97 5.19 -0.09
CA ALA A 81 16.72 4.45 -0.02
C ALA A 81 15.49 5.39 -0.01
N ILE A 82 15.53 6.45 0.79
CA ILE A 82 14.47 7.48 0.82
C ILE A 82 14.36 8.21 -0.52
N THR A 83 15.50 8.63 -1.09
CA THR A 83 15.53 9.35 -2.37
C THR A 83 14.96 8.50 -3.50
N ILE A 84 15.30 7.20 -3.56
CA ILE A 84 14.72 6.27 -4.53
C ILE A 84 13.22 6.11 -4.27
N GLY A 85 12.81 5.96 -3.01
CA GLY A 85 11.39 5.81 -2.65
C GLY A 85 10.53 6.98 -3.11
N VAL A 86 10.97 8.21 -2.82
CA VAL A 86 10.31 9.44 -3.29
C VAL A 86 10.42 9.59 -4.81
N GLY A 87 11.58 9.30 -5.38
CA GLY A 87 11.84 9.36 -6.81
C GLY A 87 10.92 8.43 -7.60
N VAL A 88 10.62 7.24 -7.09
CA VAL A 88 9.71 6.28 -7.69
C VAL A 88 8.26 6.79 -7.72
N LEU A 89 7.81 7.51 -6.68
CA LEU A 89 6.49 8.15 -6.67
C LEU A 89 6.36 9.21 -7.76
N VAL A 90 7.37 10.07 -7.88
CA VAL A 90 7.42 11.13 -8.89
C VAL A 90 7.52 10.54 -10.29
N ALA A 91 8.46 9.61 -10.51
CA ALA A 91 8.66 8.94 -11.79
C ALA A 91 7.40 8.16 -12.21
N GLY A 92 6.75 7.47 -11.27
CA GLY A 92 5.53 6.73 -11.53
C GLY A 92 4.39 7.63 -12.00
N TRP A 93 4.22 8.80 -11.39
CA TRP A 93 3.29 9.81 -11.89
C TRP A 93 3.65 10.29 -13.30
N VAL A 94 4.90 10.66 -13.55
CA VAL A 94 5.35 11.19 -14.86
C VAL A 94 5.17 10.16 -15.97
N ILE A 95 5.58 8.90 -15.73
CA ILE A 95 5.43 7.81 -16.70
C ILE A 95 3.95 7.54 -16.97
N TYR A 96 3.12 7.44 -15.93
CA TYR A 96 1.68 7.26 -16.09
C TYR A 96 1.01 8.44 -16.81
N ASP A 97 1.40 9.68 -16.50
CA ASP A 97 0.86 10.85 -17.18
C ASP A 97 1.21 10.81 -18.66
N GLY A 98 2.48 10.50 -18.98
CA GLY A 98 2.97 10.27 -20.34
C GLY A 98 2.22 9.16 -21.09
N LEU A 99 1.99 8.01 -20.44
CA LEU A 99 1.23 6.89 -21.03
C LEU A 99 -0.17 7.32 -21.47
N CYS A 100 -0.93 8.02 -20.63
CA CYS A 100 -2.28 8.45 -21.05
C CYS A 100 -2.30 9.72 -21.92
N ARG A 101 -1.18 10.40 -22.15
CA ARG A 101 -1.05 11.44 -23.18
C ARG A 101 -0.58 10.89 -24.53
N SER A 102 -0.02 9.68 -24.53
CA SER A 102 0.46 9.02 -25.74
C SER A 102 -0.68 8.55 -26.66
N PRO A 103 -0.38 8.13 -27.90
CA PRO A 103 -1.38 7.55 -28.81
C PRO A 103 -2.11 6.32 -28.26
N LEU A 104 -1.55 5.64 -27.23
CA LEU A 104 -2.20 4.52 -26.53
C LEU A 104 -3.56 4.93 -25.95
N ALA A 105 -3.75 6.19 -25.57
CA ALA A 105 -5.02 6.69 -25.05
C ALA A 105 -6.18 6.71 -26.08
N ARG A 106 -5.92 6.34 -27.33
CA ARG A 106 -6.97 6.11 -28.33
C ARG A 106 -7.72 4.79 -28.08
N ASP A 107 -7.06 3.80 -27.48
CA ASP A 107 -7.61 2.50 -27.12
C ASP A 107 -7.47 2.25 -25.61
N ASP A 108 -8.59 2.36 -24.89
CA ASP A 108 -8.63 2.21 -23.44
C ASP A 108 -8.11 0.84 -22.97
N LYS A 109 -8.26 -0.23 -23.77
CA LYS A 109 -7.79 -1.57 -23.41
C LYS A 109 -6.27 -1.66 -23.49
N LEU A 110 -5.71 -1.16 -24.60
CA LEU A 110 -4.27 -1.15 -24.80
C LEU A 110 -3.57 -0.24 -23.78
N LEU A 111 -4.17 0.91 -23.46
CA LEU A 111 -3.68 1.78 -22.39
C LEU A 111 -3.72 1.09 -21.03
N SER A 112 -4.83 0.42 -20.70
CA SER A 112 -4.95 -0.31 -19.42
C SER A 112 -3.93 -1.43 -19.31
N LEU A 113 -3.68 -2.16 -20.39
CA LEU A 113 -2.64 -3.19 -20.45
C LEU A 113 -1.23 -2.59 -20.27
N ALA A 114 -0.94 -1.46 -20.92
CA ALA A 114 0.33 -0.77 -20.76
C ALA A 114 0.56 -0.30 -19.32
N VAL A 115 -0.49 0.24 -18.66
CA VAL A 115 -0.43 0.63 -17.24
C VAL A 115 -0.22 -0.59 -16.34
N PHE A 116 -0.89 -1.72 -16.62
CA PHE A 116 -0.69 -2.97 -15.89
C PHE A 116 0.76 -3.46 -16.00
N ILE A 117 1.29 -3.53 -17.22
CA ILE A 117 2.69 -3.95 -17.47
C ILE A 117 3.65 -3.00 -16.75
N PHE A 118 3.40 -1.69 -16.81
CA PHE A 118 4.19 -0.70 -16.08
C PHE A 118 4.22 -0.97 -14.57
N LEU A 119 3.07 -1.21 -13.94
CA LEU A 119 3.00 -1.47 -12.49
C LEU A 119 3.69 -2.77 -12.10
N VAL A 120 3.57 -3.82 -12.90
CA VAL A 120 4.27 -5.11 -12.66
C VAL A 120 5.77 -4.97 -12.87
N ALA A 121 6.20 -4.27 -13.93
CA ALA A 121 7.61 -3.99 -14.20
C ALA A 121 8.23 -3.10 -13.11
N LEU A 122 7.48 -2.13 -12.60
CA LEU A 122 7.87 -1.33 -11.45
C LEU A 122 8.05 -2.21 -10.21
N ALA A 123 7.06 -3.06 -9.89
CA ALA A 123 7.15 -3.99 -8.76
C ALA A 123 8.40 -4.87 -8.89
N TYR A 124 8.64 -5.43 -10.07
CA TYR A 124 9.83 -6.22 -10.40
C TYR A 124 11.14 -5.42 -10.25
N GLY A 125 11.20 -4.19 -10.75
CA GLY A 125 12.37 -3.33 -10.59
C GLY A 125 12.68 -3.05 -9.11
N LEU A 126 11.64 -2.82 -8.31
CA LEU A 126 11.79 -2.59 -6.87
C LEU A 126 12.27 -3.84 -6.11
N THR A 127 12.08 -5.06 -6.62
CA THR A 127 12.61 -6.27 -5.95
C THR A 127 14.13 -6.31 -5.92
N PHE A 128 14.81 -5.50 -6.75
CA PHE A 128 16.28 -5.38 -6.75
C PHE A 128 16.79 -4.24 -5.87
N VAL A 129 15.89 -3.52 -5.19
CA VAL A 129 16.24 -2.29 -4.44
C VAL A 129 15.72 -2.33 -3.01
N PHE A 130 14.49 -2.77 -2.82
CA PHE A 130 13.82 -2.74 -1.52
C PHE A 130 13.48 -4.14 -1.02
N SER A 131 13.24 -4.22 0.28
CA SER A 131 12.60 -5.38 0.89
C SER A 131 11.25 -5.68 0.21
N GLY A 132 10.81 -6.94 0.22
CA GLY A 132 9.50 -7.29 -0.35
C GLY A 132 8.33 -6.46 0.22
N ARG A 133 8.42 -6.10 1.50
CA ARG A 133 7.51 -5.16 2.15
C ARG A 133 7.59 -3.76 1.52
N GLY A 134 8.80 -3.25 1.31
CA GLY A 134 9.07 -2.00 0.62
C GLY A 134 8.52 -1.96 -0.80
N VAL A 135 8.60 -3.08 -1.55
CA VAL A 135 8.02 -3.22 -2.89
C VAL A 135 6.51 -2.96 -2.87
N PHE A 136 5.77 -3.68 -2.02
CA PHE A 136 4.30 -3.58 -1.99
C PHE A 136 3.82 -2.19 -1.63
N ILE A 137 4.38 -1.60 -0.56
CA ILE A 137 3.96 -0.27 -0.12
C ILE A 137 4.29 0.80 -1.17
N HIS A 138 5.44 0.71 -1.86
CA HIS A 138 5.81 1.70 -2.88
C HIS A 138 4.98 1.56 -4.14
N VAL A 139 4.63 0.34 -4.57
CA VAL A 139 3.70 0.16 -5.70
C VAL A 139 2.31 0.71 -5.33
N GLY A 140 1.82 0.42 -4.12
CA GLY A 140 0.58 0.99 -3.60
C GLY A 140 0.63 2.53 -3.58
N ALA A 141 1.71 3.10 -3.07
CA ALA A 141 1.91 4.54 -2.99
C ALA A 141 2.04 5.20 -4.38
N VAL A 142 2.64 4.54 -5.36
CA VAL A 142 2.67 4.99 -6.76
C VAL A 142 1.25 5.03 -7.33
N ILE A 143 0.45 3.97 -7.12
CA ILE A 143 -0.95 3.96 -7.56
C ILE A 143 -1.74 5.09 -6.88
N GLY A 144 -1.59 5.27 -5.56
CA GLY A 144 -2.24 6.37 -4.83
C GLY A 144 -1.82 7.75 -5.34
N THR A 145 -0.54 7.92 -5.68
CA THR A 145 -0.01 9.16 -6.26
C THR A 145 -0.55 9.40 -7.67
N MET A 146 -0.64 8.35 -8.49
CA MET A 146 -1.28 8.41 -9.81
C MET A 146 -2.75 8.83 -9.70
N MET A 147 -3.47 8.31 -8.72
CA MET A 147 -4.88 8.62 -8.50
C MET A 147 -5.10 10.07 -8.08
N THR A 148 -4.35 10.56 -7.10
CA THR A 148 -4.46 11.95 -6.63
C THR A 148 -3.91 12.95 -7.62
N GLY A 149 -2.79 12.64 -8.28
CA GLY A 149 -2.24 13.44 -9.37
C GLY A 149 -3.24 13.61 -10.51
N SER A 150 -3.96 12.55 -10.87
CA SER A 150 -5.03 12.60 -11.86
C SER A 150 -6.12 13.59 -11.50
N VAL A 151 -6.55 13.60 -10.23
CA VAL A 151 -7.57 14.54 -9.73
C VAL A 151 -7.06 15.98 -9.77
N ALA A 152 -5.87 16.21 -9.21
CA ALA A 152 -5.29 17.54 -9.05
C ALA A 152 -4.88 18.20 -10.37
N MET A 153 -4.25 17.45 -11.27
CA MET A 153 -3.57 18.01 -12.44
C MET A 153 -4.36 17.86 -13.74
N VAL A 154 -5.33 16.94 -13.81
CA VAL A 154 -6.07 16.66 -15.05
C VAL A 154 -7.57 16.85 -14.86
N ILE A 155 -8.21 16.10 -13.95
CA ILE A 155 -9.68 16.05 -13.83
C ILE A 155 -10.24 17.41 -13.40
N ILE A 156 -9.80 17.96 -12.27
CA ILE A 156 -10.32 19.25 -11.76
C ILE A 156 -10.02 20.41 -12.72
N PRO A 157 -8.79 20.57 -13.25
CA PRO A 157 -8.51 21.62 -14.24
C PRO A 157 -9.37 21.49 -15.50
N ASN A 158 -9.56 20.28 -16.02
CA ASN A 158 -10.39 20.07 -17.22
C ASN A 158 -11.87 20.36 -16.93
N GLN A 159 -12.39 19.93 -15.78
CA GLN A 159 -13.76 20.26 -15.36
C GLN A 159 -13.97 21.78 -15.22
N LYS A 160 -13.01 22.51 -14.64
CA LYS A 160 -13.08 23.98 -14.55
C LYS A 160 -13.13 24.65 -15.92
N LYS A 161 -12.32 24.19 -16.88
CA LYS A 161 -12.33 24.69 -18.28
C LYS A 161 -13.68 24.42 -18.96
N VAL A 162 -14.25 23.23 -18.78
CA VAL A 162 -15.57 22.86 -19.31
C VAL A 162 -16.66 23.75 -18.74
N VAL A 163 -16.70 23.94 -17.41
CA VAL A 163 -17.66 24.82 -16.74
C VAL A 163 -17.52 26.26 -17.21
N ALA A 164 -16.29 26.77 -17.36
CA ALA A 164 -16.06 28.12 -17.85
C ALA A 164 -16.58 28.32 -19.30
N ALA A 165 -16.39 27.34 -20.18
CA ALA A 165 -16.93 27.39 -21.54
C ALA A 165 -18.47 27.40 -21.54
N LEU A 166 -19.09 26.55 -20.71
CA LEU A 166 -20.55 26.50 -20.58
C LEU A 166 -21.14 27.82 -20.04
N LYS A 167 -20.52 28.39 -19.00
CA LYS A 167 -20.93 29.71 -18.46
C LYS A 167 -20.80 30.82 -19.50
N ALA A 168 -19.86 30.69 -20.45
CA ALA A 168 -19.68 31.62 -21.56
C ALA A 168 -20.59 31.33 -22.77
N GLY A 169 -21.52 30.36 -22.69
CA GLY A 169 -22.39 29.97 -23.80
C GLY A 169 -21.66 29.27 -24.96
N LYS A 170 -20.45 28.75 -24.72
CA LYS A 170 -19.62 28.06 -25.72
C LYS A 170 -19.75 26.55 -25.58
N THR A 171 -19.64 25.83 -26.70
CA THR A 171 -19.52 24.37 -26.70
C THR A 171 -18.16 23.96 -26.11
N PRO A 172 -18.10 23.16 -25.03
CA PRO A 172 -16.83 22.72 -24.45
C PRO A 172 -16.05 21.78 -25.38
N ASP A 173 -14.71 21.83 -25.32
CA ASP A 173 -13.85 20.88 -26.03
C ASP A 173 -14.09 19.44 -25.50
N PRO A 174 -14.59 18.51 -26.35
CA PRO A 174 -14.87 17.12 -25.94
C PRO A 174 -13.64 16.37 -25.42
N ARG A 175 -12.43 16.78 -25.85
CA ARG A 175 -11.18 16.15 -25.43
C ARG A 175 -10.95 16.27 -23.93
N LEU A 176 -11.32 17.40 -23.31
CA LEU A 176 -11.16 17.64 -21.88
C LEU A 176 -11.93 16.63 -21.03
N GLY A 177 -13.17 16.33 -21.45
CA GLY A 177 -14.01 15.33 -20.80
C GLY A 177 -13.48 13.90 -20.99
N ARG A 178 -12.97 13.58 -22.18
CA ARG A 178 -12.35 12.28 -22.47
C ARG A 178 -11.12 12.03 -21.61
N GLU A 179 -10.20 13.00 -21.54
CA GLU A 179 -8.99 12.93 -20.70
C GLU A 179 -9.35 12.70 -19.23
N ALA A 180 -10.30 13.47 -18.69
CA ALA A 180 -10.76 13.30 -17.32
C ALA A 180 -11.41 11.93 -17.07
N LYS A 181 -12.20 11.43 -18.04
CA LYS A 181 -12.87 10.12 -17.95
C LYS A 181 -11.87 8.95 -17.92
N ILE A 182 -10.84 8.97 -18.75
CA ILE A 182 -9.80 7.92 -18.76
C ILE A 182 -9.16 7.82 -17.37
N ARG A 183 -8.71 8.95 -16.81
CA ARG A 183 -8.08 9.00 -15.49
C ARG A 183 -9.04 8.55 -14.38
N SER A 184 -10.28 9.04 -14.40
CA SER A 184 -11.30 8.63 -13.44
C SER A 184 -11.62 7.14 -13.51
N THR A 185 -11.55 6.53 -14.70
CA THR A 185 -11.77 5.10 -14.91
C THR A 185 -10.64 4.30 -14.27
N HIS A 186 -9.39 4.68 -14.52
CA HIS A 186 -8.24 4.05 -13.86
C HIS A 186 -8.34 4.14 -12.33
N ASN A 187 -8.69 5.31 -11.78
CA ASN A 187 -8.87 5.48 -10.33
C ASN A 187 -9.93 4.52 -9.77
N ASN A 188 -11.04 4.35 -10.48
CA ASN A 188 -12.11 3.45 -10.05
C ASN A 188 -11.66 1.98 -10.03
N TYR A 189 -10.98 1.51 -11.08
CA TYR A 189 -10.50 0.12 -11.16
C TYR A 189 -9.34 -0.17 -10.21
N LEU A 190 -8.46 0.80 -9.97
CA LEU A 190 -7.27 0.65 -9.11
C LEU A 190 -7.56 0.84 -7.62
N THR A 191 -8.80 1.15 -7.22
CA THR A 191 -9.18 1.35 -5.81
C THR A 191 -9.00 0.11 -4.95
N LEU A 192 -9.41 -1.08 -5.41
CA LEU A 192 -9.24 -2.32 -4.64
C LEU A 192 -7.78 -2.78 -4.58
N PRO A 193 -7.02 -2.77 -5.70
CA PRO A 193 -5.59 -3.09 -5.66
C PRO A 193 -4.79 -2.18 -4.74
N VAL A 194 -5.00 -0.85 -4.80
CA VAL A 194 -4.24 0.08 -3.93
C VAL A 194 -4.54 -0.18 -2.46
N LEU A 195 -5.79 -0.44 -2.10
CA LEU A 195 -6.16 -0.75 -0.72
C LEU A 195 -5.43 -1.99 -0.22
N PHE A 196 -5.41 -3.07 -1.01
CA PHE A 196 -4.70 -4.29 -0.62
C PHE A 196 -3.19 -4.06 -0.49
N LEU A 197 -2.57 -3.37 -1.45
CA LEU A 197 -1.13 -3.11 -1.43
C LEU A 197 -0.72 -2.21 -0.26
N MET A 198 -1.58 -1.27 0.15
CA MET A 198 -1.33 -0.43 1.33
C MET A 198 -1.53 -1.19 2.65
N LEU A 199 -2.41 -2.19 2.67
CA LEU A 199 -2.66 -3.05 3.84
C LEU A 199 -1.80 -4.31 3.86
N SER A 200 -0.93 -4.51 2.87
CA SER A 200 -0.18 -5.76 2.69
C SER A 200 0.74 -6.10 3.86
N ASN A 201 1.12 -5.11 4.67
CA ASN A 201 1.88 -5.30 5.90
C ASN A 201 1.22 -6.25 6.91
N HIS A 202 -0.09 -6.43 6.82
CA HIS A 202 -0.84 -7.37 7.64
C HIS A 202 -0.87 -8.80 7.07
N TYR A 203 -0.25 -9.02 5.90
CA TYR A 203 -0.24 -10.29 5.19
C TYR A 203 1.19 -10.69 4.78
N PRO A 204 2.06 -11.08 5.73
CA PRO A 204 3.47 -11.36 5.49
C PRO A 204 3.73 -12.31 4.32
N LEU A 205 2.92 -13.37 4.21
CA LEU A 205 3.02 -14.38 3.15
C LEU A 205 2.97 -13.78 1.73
N ALA A 206 2.25 -12.67 1.54
CA ALA A 206 2.11 -12.05 0.22
C ALA A 206 3.38 -11.31 -0.24
N PHE A 207 4.09 -10.66 0.69
CA PHE A 207 5.27 -9.85 0.35
C PHE A 207 6.59 -10.56 0.61
N SER A 208 6.62 -11.62 1.43
CA SER A 208 7.83 -12.37 1.76
C SER A 208 8.26 -13.34 0.64
N SER A 209 7.33 -13.78 -0.21
CA SER A 209 7.59 -14.66 -1.34
C SER A 209 8.52 -14.01 -2.39
N ARG A 210 9.43 -14.79 -2.99
CA ARG A 210 10.21 -14.39 -4.17
C ARG A 210 9.36 -14.00 -5.38
N TRP A 211 8.10 -14.43 -5.39
CA TRP A 211 7.13 -14.09 -6.43
C TRP A 211 6.31 -12.84 -6.10
N ASN A 212 6.74 -12.04 -5.12
CA ASN A 212 6.07 -10.83 -4.64
C ASN A 212 5.59 -9.91 -5.80
N PHE A 213 6.38 -9.68 -6.85
CA PHE A 213 5.99 -8.86 -8.01
C PHE A 213 4.88 -9.50 -8.87
N ILE A 214 4.85 -10.83 -8.98
CA ILE A 214 3.76 -11.57 -9.64
C ILE A 214 2.50 -11.47 -8.78
N ILE A 215 2.63 -11.61 -7.47
CA ILE A 215 1.52 -11.46 -6.51
C ILE A 215 0.91 -10.05 -6.62
N VAL A 216 1.73 -8.99 -6.74
CA VAL A 216 1.26 -7.63 -7.04
C VAL A 216 0.41 -7.61 -8.33
N GLY A 217 0.89 -8.24 -9.41
CA GLY A 217 0.14 -8.35 -10.66
C GLY A 217 -1.21 -9.08 -10.48
N LEU A 218 -1.22 -10.19 -9.75
CA LEU A 218 -2.44 -10.96 -9.45
C LEU A 218 -3.43 -10.15 -8.61
N VAL A 219 -2.96 -9.40 -7.61
CA VAL A 219 -3.78 -8.48 -6.81
C VAL A 219 -4.44 -7.41 -7.69
N ILE A 220 -3.69 -6.85 -8.64
CA ILE A 220 -4.25 -5.89 -9.60
C ILE A 220 -5.35 -6.54 -10.44
N ILE A 221 -5.12 -7.76 -10.94
CA ILE A 221 -6.12 -8.52 -11.72
C ILE A 221 -7.38 -8.80 -10.88
N ILE A 222 -7.22 -9.24 -9.63
CA ILE A 222 -8.34 -9.50 -8.70
C ILE A 222 -9.18 -8.24 -8.53
N GLY A 223 -8.54 -7.12 -8.17
CA GLY A 223 -9.25 -5.87 -7.93
C GLY A 223 -9.94 -5.33 -9.19
N VAL A 224 -9.30 -5.45 -10.35
CA VAL A 224 -9.88 -5.06 -11.65
C VAL A 224 -11.07 -5.95 -12.00
N ALA A 225 -10.97 -7.27 -11.83
CA ALA A 225 -12.05 -8.20 -12.14
C ALA A 225 -13.29 -7.95 -11.26
N ILE A 226 -13.08 -7.78 -9.95
CA ILE A 226 -14.16 -7.44 -9.01
C ILE A 226 -14.79 -6.09 -9.38
N ARG A 227 -13.99 -5.06 -9.69
CA ARG A 227 -14.55 -3.78 -10.11
C ARG A 227 -15.26 -3.84 -11.46
N HIS A 228 -14.79 -4.66 -12.39
CA HIS A 228 -15.44 -4.86 -13.67
C HIS A 228 -16.85 -5.44 -13.51
N PHE A 229 -17.01 -6.42 -12.60
CA PHE A 229 -18.31 -6.98 -12.24
C PHE A 229 -19.28 -5.89 -11.78
N PHE A 230 -18.89 -5.13 -10.76
CA PHE A 230 -19.77 -4.13 -10.17
C PHE A 230 -20.04 -2.99 -11.13
N ASN A 231 -19.06 -2.51 -11.88
CA ASN A 231 -19.27 -1.44 -12.86
C ASN A 231 -20.29 -1.85 -13.93
N THR A 232 -20.17 -3.08 -14.45
CA THR A 232 -21.11 -3.60 -15.47
C THR A 232 -22.49 -3.83 -14.88
N MET A 233 -22.57 -4.40 -13.68
CA MET A 233 -23.84 -4.63 -12.99
C MET A 233 -24.59 -3.32 -12.73
N HIS A 234 -23.92 -2.27 -12.24
CA HIS A 234 -24.58 -0.99 -11.98
C HIS A 234 -24.92 -0.23 -13.27
N ALA A 235 -24.12 -0.36 -14.33
CA ALA A 235 -24.35 0.36 -15.58
C ALA A 235 -25.42 -0.30 -16.47
N GLN A 236 -25.43 -1.63 -16.54
CA GLN A 236 -26.21 -2.40 -17.52
C GLN A 236 -27.19 -3.39 -16.87
N GLY A 237 -27.12 -3.62 -15.55
CA GLY A 237 -27.89 -4.67 -14.87
C GLY A 237 -27.38 -6.09 -15.10
N VAL A 238 -26.30 -6.26 -15.88
CA VAL A 238 -25.73 -7.56 -16.24
C VAL A 238 -24.72 -8.03 -15.19
N LYS A 239 -24.88 -9.25 -14.69
CA LYS A 239 -23.98 -9.87 -13.72
C LYS A 239 -22.93 -10.75 -14.43
N LEU A 240 -21.71 -10.23 -14.56
CA LEU A 240 -20.60 -10.91 -15.24
C LEU A 240 -19.90 -11.95 -14.34
N TRP A 241 -20.57 -13.06 -14.01
CA TRP A 241 -20.04 -14.05 -13.05
C TRP A 241 -18.66 -14.63 -13.41
N TRP A 242 -18.26 -14.64 -14.68
CA TRP A 242 -16.92 -15.05 -15.11
C TRP A 242 -15.79 -14.27 -14.41
N SER A 243 -16.03 -12.98 -14.10
CA SER A 243 -15.03 -12.12 -13.45
C SER A 243 -14.70 -12.57 -12.03
N TRP A 244 -15.69 -13.16 -11.32
CA TRP A 244 -15.45 -13.81 -10.03
C TRP A 244 -14.62 -15.09 -10.17
N GLY A 245 -14.81 -15.85 -11.25
CA GLY A 245 -13.96 -17.00 -11.58
C GLY A 245 -12.50 -16.59 -11.80
N VAL A 246 -12.27 -15.49 -12.53
CA VAL A 246 -10.93 -14.91 -12.72
C VAL A 246 -10.32 -14.46 -11.38
N ALA A 247 -11.09 -13.75 -10.55
CA ALA A 247 -10.63 -13.30 -9.24
C ALA A 247 -10.28 -14.48 -8.31
N ALA A 248 -11.12 -15.52 -8.26
CA ALA A 248 -10.88 -16.72 -7.46
C ALA A 248 -9.63 -17.47 -7.92
N PHE A 249 -9.46 -17.66 -9.24
CA PHE A 249 -8.27 -18.29 -9.80
C PHE A 249 -7.00 -17.51 -9.48
N ALA A 250 -7.00 -16.19 -9.69
CA ALA A 250 -5.86 -15.33 -9.37
C ALA A 250 -5.53 -15.34 -7.87
N PHE A 251 -6.54 -15.41 -7.00
CA PHE A 251 -6.35 -15.51 -5.56
C PHE A 251 -5.70 -16.85 -5.16
N ILE A 252 -6.21 -17.97 -5.68
CA ILE A 252 -5.64 -19.31 -5.43
C ILE A 252 -4.20 -19.36 -5.91
N LEU A 253 -3.91 -18.82 -7.09
CA LEU A 253 -2.56 -18.76 -7.64
C LEU A 253 -1.64 -17.90 -6.76
N ALA A 254 -2.09 -16.74 -6.30
CA ALA A 254 -1.32 -15.88 -5.40
C ALA A 254 -1.04 -16.58 -4.06
N ALA A 255 -2.03 -17.26 -3.48
CA ALA A 255 -1.89 -18.04 -2.25
C ALA A 255 -0.88 -19.18 -2.44
N TRP A 256 -0.99 -19.94 -3.53
CA TRP A 256 -0.04 -21.01 -3.85
C TRP A 256 1.38 -20.48 -4.02
N LEU A 257 1.59 -19.40 -4.79
CA LEU A 257 2.90 -18.76 -4.95
C LEU A 257 3.48 -18.24 -3.62
N SER A 258 2.62 -17.88 -2.67
CA SER A 258 3.03 -17.44 -1.32
C SER A 258 3.54 -18.59 -0.44
N THR A 259 3.21 -19.84 -0.77
CA THR A 259 3.67 -21.03 -0.03
C THR A 259 4.99 -21.62 -0.54
N ILE A 260 5.49 -21.16 -1.69
CA ILE A 260 6.73 -21.68 -2.27
C ILE A 260 7.92 -21.11 -1.49
N PRO A 261 8.77 -21.94 -0.85
CA PRO A 261 9.92 -21.48 -0.09
C PRO A 261 10.89 -20.66 -0.95
N ASP A 262 11.52 -19.65 -0.33
CA ASP A 262 12.52 -18.81 -0.97
C ASP A 262 13.93 -19.21 -0.51
N THR A 263 14.47 -20.23 -1.18
CA THR A 263 15.79 -20.79 -0.89
C THR A 263 16.92 -19.77 -0.98
N ARG A 264 16.75 -18.64 -1.68
CA ARG A 264 17.77 -17.58 -1.74
C ARG A 264 17.83 -16.75 -0.46
N ARG A 265 16.69 -16.51 0.17
CA ARG A 265 16.61 -15.82 1.46
C ARG A 265 17.09 -16.72 2.59
N ASP A 266 16.69 -17.99 2.54
CA ASP A 266 17.14 -19.01 3.51
C ASP A 266 18.67 -19.20 3.47
N ILE A 267 19.31 -19.09 2.28
CA ILE A 267 20.77 -19.14 2.13
C ILE A 267 21.44 -17.82 2.53
N ALA A 268 20.78 -16.67 2.30
CA ALA A 268 21.32 -15.36 2.65
C ALA A 268 21.29 -15.09 4.18
N GLU A 269 20.28 -15.62 4.87
CA GLU A 269 20.19 -15.66 6.35
C GLU A 269 21.26 -16.57 6.98
N ALA A 270 21.84 -17.51 6.22
CA ALA A 270 22.98 -18.33 6.65
C ALA A 270 24.35 -17.64 6.48
N GLY A 271 24.39 -16.39 6.00
CA GLY A 271 25.60 -15.57 5.92
C GLY A 271 26.00 -14.95 7.28
N PRO A 272 27.19 -14.35 7.39
CA PRO A 272 27.59 -13.66 8.62
C PRO A 272 26.61 -12.51 8.92
N PRO A 273 26.27 -12.29 10.21
CA PRO A 273 25.27 -11.31 10.61
C PRO A 273 25.67 -9.89 10.15
N PRO A 274 24.72 -9.02 9.77
CA PRO A 274 25.00 -7.64 9.39
C PRO A 274 25.85 -6.92 10.46
N PRO A 275 26.72 -5.95 10.12
CA PRO A 275 27.61 -5.29 11.09
C PRO A 275 26.91 -4.68 12.31
N LYS A 276 25.68 -4.17 12.15
CA LYS A 276 24.87 -3.66 13.26
C LYS A 276 24.38 -4.79 14.19
N LEU A 277 24.04 -5.93 13.60
CA LEU A 277 23.64 -7.12 14.33
C LEU A 277 24.81 -7.71 15.10
N ALA A 278 25.96 -7.83 14.44
CA ALA A 278 27.21 -8.23 15.06
C ALA A 278 27.61 -7.26 16.18
N ALA A 279 27.44 -5.95 16.00
CA ALA A 279 27.72 -4.95 17.04
C ALA A 279 26.78 -5.09 18.24
N ALA A 280 25.48 -5.33 18.01
CA ALA A 280 24.51 -5.54 19.08
C ALA A 280 24.79 -6.83 19.87
N MET A 281 25.17 -7.90 19.18
CA MET A 281 25.59 -9.17 19.80
C MET A 281 26.94 -9.06 20.53
N ALA A 282 27.82 -8.17 20.07
CA ALA A 282 29.13 -7.92 20.67
C ALA A 282 29.08 -7.04 21.93
N GLN A 283 27.92 -6.45 22.27
CA GLN A 283 27.78 -5.67 23.48
C GLN A 283 27.98 -6.55 24.74
N PRO A 284 28.71 -6.07 25.77
CA PRO A 284 28.96 -6.85 26.99
C PRO A 284 27.67 -7.35 27.68
N GLU A 285 26.60 -6.58 27.59
CA GLU A 285 25.31 -6.86 28.22
C GLU A 285 24.46 -7.87 27.44
N PHE A 286 24.84 -8.21 26.20
CA PHE A 286 24.02 -9.01 25.30
C PHE A 286 23.66 -10.38 25.88
N GLY A 287 24.58 -11.04 26.59
CA GLY A 287 24.29 -12.32 27.24
C GLY A 287 23.16 -12.22 28.26
N ALA A 288 23.17 -11.17 29.09
CA ALA A 288 22.09 -10.94 30.07
C ALA A 288 20.77 -10.56 29.39
N VAL A 289 20.84 -9.79 28.29
CA VAL A 289 19.67 -9.43 27.48
C VAL A 289 19.05 -10.67 26.86
N ARG A 290 19.86 -11.55 26.26
CA ARG A 290 19.39 -12.81 25.69
C ARG A 290 18.64 -13.63 26.73
N ASP A 291 19.19 -13.79 27.92
CA ASP A 291 18.56 -14.57 28.99
C ASP A 291 17.23 -13.93 29.44
N ILE A 292 17.14 -12.61 29.49
CA ILE A 292 15.88 -11.88 29.76
C ILE A 292 14.88 -12.11 28.62
N VAL A 293 15.29 -11.99 27.37
CA VAL A 293 14.39 -12.11 26.21
C VAL A 293 13.87 -13.54 26.08
N ILE A 294 14.73 -14.55 26.23
CA ILE A 294 14.34 -15.95 26.24
C ILE A 294 13.37 -16.22 27.40
N SER A 295 13.65 -15.73 28.61
CA SER A 295 12.77 -16.00 29.77
C SER A 295 11.44 -15.24 29.74
N ARG A 296 11.40 -14.02 29.19
CA ARG A 296 10.23 -13.14 29.27
C ARG A 296 9.41 -13.05 27.99
N CYS A 297 9.99 -13.36 26.82
CA CYS A 297 9.38 -13.10 25.52
C CYS A 297 9.15 -14.35 24.66
N SER A 298 9.99 -15.39 24.79
CA SER A 298 9.96 -16.58 23.93
C SER A 298 8.62 -17.34 23.95
N LEU A 299 7.86 -17.26 25.05
CA LEU A 299 6.54 -17.90 25.17
C LEU A 299 5.58 -17.51 24.02
N CYS A 300 5.69 -16.29 23.51
CA CYS A 300 4.87 -15.77 22.42
C CYS A 300 5.69 -15.48 21.15
N HIS A 301 6.98 -15.20 21.27
CA HIS A 301 7.86 -14.76 20.18
C HIS A 301 8.88 -15.85 19.82
N SER A 302 8.42 -17.09 19.68
CA SER A 302 9.21 -18.22 19.20
C SER A 302 8.71 -18.77 17.87
N GLN A 303 9.52 -19.61 17.23
CA GLN A 303 9.15 -20.36 16.02
C GLN A 303 7.85 -21.15 16.22
N GLU A 304 7.75 -21.78 17.40
CA GLU A 304 6.58 -22.52 17.85
C GLU A 304 6.11 -21.92 19.19
N PRO A 305 5.21 -20.92 19.16
CA PRO A 305 4.69 -20.29 20.37
C PRO A 305 4.01 -21.32 21.27
N VAL A 306 4.38 -21.32 22.55
CA VAL A 306 3.86 -22.28 23.53
C VAL A 306 2.57 -21.77 24.18
N ARG A 307 2.22 -20.50 23.96
CA ARG A 307 0.97 -19.91 24.47
C ARG A 307 -0.24 -20.44 23.72
N GLU A 308 -1.17 -21.01 24.48
CA GLU A 308 -2.45 -21.49 23.97
C GLU A 308 -3.19 -20.40 23.17
N GLY A 309 -3.64 -20.76 21.96
CA GLY A 309 -4.33 -19.85 21.04
C GLY A 309 -3.41 -19.08 20.08
N LEU A 310 -2.09 -19.27 20.12
CA LEU A 310 -1.15 -18.70 19.15
C LEU A 310 -0.60 -19.79 18.22
N ALA A 311 -0.96 -19.72 16.94
CA ALA A 311 -0.43 -20.60 15.90
C ALA A 311 0.88 -20.09 15.27
N ALA A 312 1.22 -18.81 15.49
CA ALA A 312 2.43 -18.15 15.00
C ALA A 312 2.73 -16.94 15.90
N PRO A 313 4.00 -16.51 15.99
CA PRO A 313 4.36 -15.41 16.86
C PRO A 313 3.66 -14.10 16.43
N PRO A 314 3.22 -13.25 17.37
CA PRO A 314 2.56 -11.99 17.03
C PRO A 314 3.43 -11.14 16.12
N LYS A 315 2.85 -10.63 15.02
CA LYS A 315 3.53 -9.85 13.98
C LYS A 315 4.69 -10.59 13.29
N GLY A 316 4.82 -11.91 13.47
CA GLY A 316 5.93 -12.70 12.94
C GLY A 316 7.27 -12.44 13.63
N VAL A 317 7.28 -11.75 14.79
CA VAL A 317 8.50 -11.43 15.52
C VAL A 317 8.97 -12.67 16.28
N ARG A 318 10.14 -13.18 15.89
CA ARG A 318 10.81 -14.31 16.54
C ARG A 318 12.01 -13.80 17.33
N LEU A 319 12.30 -14.46 18.44
CA LEU A 319 13.33 -14.10 19.42
C LEU A 319 13.98 -15.38 19.97
N ASP A 320 14.09 -16.42 19.12
CA ASP A 320 14.64 -17.73 19.46
C ASP A 320 16.17 -17.72 19.47
N THR A 321 16.77 -16.93 18.57
CA THR A 321 18.22 -16.88 18.37
C THR A 321 18.83 -15.53 18.71
N ASP A 322 20.14 -15.52 18.93
CA ASP A 322 20.88 -14.30 19.22
C ASP A 322 20.75 -13.26 18.08
N GLU A 323 20.76 -13.72 16.83
CA GLU A 323 20.54 -12.92 15.64
C GLU A 323 19.13 -12.33 15.61
N GLU A 324 18.12 -13.12 15.94
CA GLU A 324 16.74 -12.63 15.99
C GLU A 324 16.55 -11.57 17.10
N ILE A 325 17.13 -11.81 18.28
CA ILE A 325 17.08 -10.86 19.41
C ILE A 325 17.78 -9.56 19.05
N ALA A 326 18.98 -9.64 18.48
CA ALA A 326 19.73 -8.46 18.10
C ALA A 326 19.07 -7.70 16.93
N ALA A 327 18.37 -8.38 16.02
CA ALA A 327 17.65 -7.73 14.91
C ALA A 327 16.46 -6.92 15.43
N HIS A 328 15.91 -7.32 16.57
CA HIS A 328 14.79 -6.67 17.24
C HIS A 328 15.21 -5.73 18.38
N ALA A 329 16.47 -5.31 18.46
CA ALA A 329 16.96 -4.44 19.54
C ALA A 329 16.10 -3.18 19.77
N ARG A 330 15.70 -2.50 18.68
CA ARG A 330 14.83 -1.31 18.72
C ARG A 330 13.41 -1.64 19.18
N ASP A 331 12.84 -2.74 18.69
CA ASP A 331 11.51 -3.18 19.10
C ASP A 331 11.48 -3.57 20.58
N ILE A 332 12.51 -4.29 21.04
CA ILE A 332 12.69 -4.65 22.45
C ILE A 332 12.81 -3.40 23.31
N TYR A 333 13.57 -2.40 22.89
CA TYR A 333 13.66 -1.10 23.57
C TYR A 333 12.30 -0.41 23.69
N LEU A 334 11.60 -0.24 22.56
CA LEU A 334 10.34 0.50 22.53
C LEU A 334 9.22 -0.24 23.27
N GLN A 335 9.13 -1.56 23.12
CA GLN A 335 8.01 -2.34 23.63
C GLN A 335 8.26 -2.84 25.05
N ALA A 336 9.47 -3.32 25.36
CA ALA A 336 9.80 -3.92 26.66
C ALA A 336 10.70 -3.01 27.53
N GLY A 337 11.57 -2.19 26.96
CA GLY A 337 12.40 -1.25 27.72
C GLY A 337 11.58 -0.06 28.24
N ILE A 338 11.42 0.95 27.40
CA ILE A 338 10.84 2.25 27.77
C ILE A 338 9.31 2.25 27.75
N GLY A 339 8.68 1.64 26.75
CA GLY A 339 7.22 1.70 26.58
C GLY A 339 6.45 0.73 27.48
N ARG A 340 7.13 -0.27 28.04
CA ARG A 340 6.58 -1.28 28.97
C ARG A 340 5.30 -2.00 28.50
N ALA A 341 4.98 -1.92 27.21
CA ALA A 341 3.81 -2.55 26.59
C ALA A 341 3.96 -4.08 26.55
N MET A 342 5.19 -4.57 26.48
CA MET A 342 5.52 -5.98 26.50
C MET A 342 6.25 -6.35 27.79
N PRO A 343 5.99 -7.56 28.32
CA PRO A 343 4.90 -8.46 27.95
C PRO A 343 3.53 -7.89 28.36
N PRO A 344 2.43 -8.18 27.64
CA PRO A 344 1.14 -7.54 27.89
C PRO A 344 0.65 -7.84 29.31
N GLY A 345 0.24 -6.80 30.03
CA GLY A 345 -0.16 -6.93 31.44
C GLY A 345 0.97 -7.37 32.38
N ASN A 346 2.24 -7.29 31.94
CA ASN A 346 3.41 -7.81 32.63
C ASN A 346 3.29 -9.30 33.01
N PHE A 347 2.64 -10.10 32.16
CA PHE A 347 2.27 -11.49 32.46
C PHE A 347 3.46 -12.40 32.83
N THR A 348 4.66 -12.16 32.29
CA THR A 348 5.87 -12.93 32.64
C THR A 348 6.68 -12.26 33.75
N GLU A 349 6.13 -11.26 34.42
CA GLU A 349 6.72 -10.58 35.59
C GLU A 349 8.11 -9.99 35.34
N ILE A 350 8.36 -9.45 34.14
CA ILE A 350 9.61 -8.73 33.88
C ILE A 350 9.75 -7.53 34.82
N THR A 351 10.91 -7.42 35.45
CA THR A 351 11.24 -6.45 36.49
C THR A 351 11.74 -5.13 35.92
N GLY A 352 11.73 -4.07 36.75
CA GLY A 352 12.30 -2.78 36.35
C GLY A 352 13.79 -2.83 36.02
N GLU A 353 14.55 -3.68 36.72
CA GLU A 353 15.98 -3.87 36.48
C GLU A 353 16.26 -4.56 35.15
N GLU A 354 15.51 -5.62 34.83
CA GLU A 354 15.59 -6.29 33.52
C GLU A 354 15.26 -5.33 32.39
N ARG A 355 14.22 -4.50 32.54
CA ARG A 355 13.87 -3.47 31.54
C ARG A 355 14.97 -2.42 31.37
N ALA A 356 15.65 -2.04 32.44
CA ALA A 356 16.79 -1.13 32.39
C ALA A 356 17.97 -1.75 31.62
N LYS A 357 18.24 -3.05 31.81
CA LYS A 357 19.27 -3.80 31.05
C LYS A 357 18.93 -3.87 29.56
N LEU A 358 17.67 -4.19 29.21
CA LEU A 358 17.20 -4.16 27.82
C LEU A 358 17.37 -2.78 27.20
N THR A 359 17.10 -1.72 27.96
CA THR A 359 17.22 -0.33 27.52
C THR A 359 18.67 0.07 27.28
N ALA A 360 19.55 -0.18 28.25
CA ALA A 360 20.97 0.16 28.15
C ALA A 360 21.63 -0.53 26.96
N TRP A 361 21.38 -1.84 26.79
CA TRP A 361 21.90 -2.60 25.65
C TRP A 361 21.39 -2.08 24.31
N ALA A 362 20.09 -1.82 24.20
CA ALA A 362 19.52 -1.38 22.93
C ALA A 362 20.01 0.03 22.55
N MET A 363 20.14 0.97 23.50
CA MET A 363 20.72 2.29 23.23
C MET A 363 22.18 2.17 22.77
N ALA A 364 22.98 1.35 23.46
CA ALA A 364 24.36 1.08 23.06
C ALA A 364 24.47 0.42 21.68
N SER A 365 23.50 -0.43 21.32
CA SER A 365 23.44 -1.12 20.03
C SER A 365 22.95 -0.25 18.88
N LEU A 366 22.06 0.72 19.16
CA LEU A 366 21.46 1.62 18.17
C LEU A 366 22.30 2.88 17.92
N GLY A 367 23.29 3.16 18.76
CA GLY A 367 24.16 4.34 18.62
C GLY A 367 23.46 5.65 18.94
N GLU A 368 22.35 5.60 19.68
CA GLU A 368 21.67 6.78 20.23
C GLU A 368 22.11 6.95 21.70
N PRO A 369 22.56 8.16 22.10
CA PRO A 369 23.01 8.44 23.46
C PRO A 369 21.91 8.38 24.52
#